data_AF-A0A956TMI9-F1
#
_entry.id   AF-A0A956TMI9-F1
#
_cell.length_a   1.000
_cell.length_b   1.000
_cell.length_c   1.000
_cell.angle_alpha   90.00
_cell.angle_beta   90.00
_cell.angle_gamma   90.00
#
_symmetry.space_group_name_H-M   'P 1'
#
loop_
_entity.id
_entity.type
_entity.pdbx_description
1 polymer ?
#
loop_
_entity_poly.entity_id
_entity_poly.type
_entity_poly.pdbx_seq_one_letter_code
_entity_poly.pdbx_strand_id
1 'polypeptide(L)'
;MTADLAKQKAIAEIIEGKVVDDSKRVEVCIKGTLLGFPATLEAIRSGFPFGVSYFVETEPDAKSRPPADQVFYISLVPRFATGIVSVLSRIFLFESRGQSVGDKHFEGRYVFNHNSSEQAERFVHYPGVKDRIEDLQKYTGFNELVVRAGYGVYLSQPKSFNQLDLDVCREAFRLLGELGQVVFDAFSPDVRA
;
A
#
# COMPACT_ATOMS: atom_id res chain seq x y z
N MET A 1 -11.61 -15.21 26.09
CA MET A 1 -10.92 -14.99 24.80
C MET A 1 -10.81 -13.48 24.62
N THR A 2 -9.62 -12.89 24.60
CA THR A 2 -9.46 -11.43 24.49
C THR A 2 -10.00 -10.96 23.13
N ALA A 3 -10.69 -9.82 23.08
CA ALA A 3 -11.29 -9.28 21.86
C ALA A 3 -10.27 -9.13 20.71
N ASP A 4 -9.00 -8.94 21.06
CA ASP A 4 -7.86 -8.87 20.15
C ASP A 4 -7.65 -10.18 19.35
N LEU A 5 -7.66 -11.35 20.00
CA LEU A 5 -7.44 -12.63 19.31
C LEU A 5 -8.59 -12.99 18.35
N ALA A 6 -9.84 -12.64 18.71
CA ALA A 6 -10.99 -12.85 17.83
C ALA A 6 -10.87 -12.03 16.54
N LYS A 7 -10.43 -10.77 16.68
CA LYS A 7 -10.22 -9.87 15.54
C LYS A 7 -9.07 -10.35 14.64
N GLN A 8 -7.97 -10.77 15.23
CA GLN A 8 -6.85 -11.33 14.48
C GLN A 8 -7.25 -12.56 13.67
N LYS A 9 -8.09 -13.44 14.25
CA LYS A 9 -8.65 -14.60 13.52
C LYS A 9 -9.58 -14.18 12.38
N ALA A 10 -10.46 -13.21 12.60
CA ALA A 10 -11.34 -12.71 11.54
C ALA A 10 -10.56 -12.09 10.37
N ILE A 11 -9.47 -11.37 10.66
CA ILE A 11 -8.58 -10.84 9.61
C ILE A 11 -7.82 -11.96 8.92
N ALA A 12 -7.38 -12.99 9.66
CA ALA A 12 -6.75 -14.16 9.06
C ALA A 12 -7.71 -14.85 8.07
N GLU A 13 -8.99 -14.98 8.39
CA GLU A 13 -10.00 -15.53 7.47
C GLU A 13 -10.17 -14.69 6.20
N ILE A 14 -10.08 -13.36 6.29
CA ILE A 14 -10.16 -12.45 5.12
C ILE A 14 -9.06 -12.75 4.08
N ILE A 15 -7.86 -13.12 4.54
CA ILE A 15 -6.71 -13.40 3.67
C ILE A 15 -6.35 -14.89 3.63
N GLU A 16 -7.30 -15.78 3.94
CA GLU A 16 -7.08 -17.25 3.94
C GLU A 16 -5.81 -17.68 4.70
N GLY A 17 -5.53 -17.01 5.82
CA GLY A 17 -4.25 -17.01 6.51
C GLY A 17 -4.31 -17.49 7.96
N LYS A 18 -3.26 -17.12 8.71
CA LYS A 18 -3.11 -17.39 10.13
C LYS A 18 -2.38 -16.26 10.86
N VAL A 19 -2.62 -16.19 12.16
CA VAL A 19 -1.83 -15.35 13.07
C VAL A 19 -0.45 -15.98 13.25
N VAL A 20 0.59 -15.16 13.15
CA VAL A 20 2.00 -15.57 13.30
C VAL A 20 2.61 -14.81 14.47
N ASP A 21 3.39 -15.49 15.30
CA ASP A 21 4.18 -14.82 16.34
C ASP A 21 5.45 -14.24 15.72
N ASP A 22 5.47 -12.91 15.58
CA ASP A 22 6.65 -12.10 15.24
C ASP A 22 6.86 -11.00 16.30
N SER A 23 6.68 -11.36 17.57
CA SER A 23 6.79 -10.46 18.73
C SER A 23 8.14 -9.73 18.85
N LYS A 24 9.17 -10.17 18.13
CA LYS A 24 10.46 -9.46 18.03
C LYS A 24 10.37 -8.16 17.22
N ARG A 25 9.42 -8.07 16.29
CA ARG A 25 9.24 -6.92 15.38
C ARG A 25 7.92 -6.21 15.61
N VAL A 26 6.83 -6.96 15.81
CA VAL A 26 5.45 -6.45 15.78
C VAL A 26 4.58 -7.12 16.84
N GLU A 27 3.60 -6.39 17.37
CA GLU A 27 2.60 -6.95 18.29
C GLU A 27 1.55 -7.80 17.58
N VAL A 28 1.25 -7.47 16.32
CA VAL A 28 0.30 -8.22 15.49
C VAL A 28 0.96 -8.54 14.16
N CYS A 29 0.95 -9.81 13.78
CA CYS A 29 1.37 -10.28 12.46
C CYS A 29 0.38 -11.34 11.97
N ILE A 30 -0.24 -11.09 10.82
CA ILE A 30 -1.21 -11.99 10.20
C ILE A 30 -0.75 -12.22 8.77
N LYS A 31 -0.48 -13.48 8.42
CA LYS A 31 0.04 -13.87 7.10
C LYS A 31 -0.94 -14.81 6.42
N GLY A 32 -1.15 -14.63 5.13
CA GLY A 32 -2.06 -15.41 4.33
C GLY A 32 -1.77 -15.29 2.85
N THR A 33 -2.78 -15.46 2.03
CA THR A 33 -2.68 -15.41 0.57
C THR A 33 -3.91 -14.71 0.01
N LEU A 34 -3.69 -13.89 -1.01
CA LEU A 34 -4.75 -13.18 -1.73
C LEU A 34 -4.45 -13.24 -3.22
N LEU A 35 -5.38 -13.78 -4.01
CA LEU A 35 -5.20 -13.97 -5.47
C LEU A 35 -3.90 -14.73 -5.83
N GLY A 36 -3.43 -15.63 -4.95
CA GLY A 36 -2.18 -16.38 -5.13
C GLY A 36 -0.91 -15.66 -4.65
N PHE A 37 -1.01 -14.38 -4.27
CA PHE A 37 0.10 -13.61 -3.70
C PHE A 37 0.13 -13.72 -2.18
N PRO A 38 1.31 -13.86 -1.53
CA PRO A 38 1.41 -13.72 -0.09
C PRO A 38 0.89 -12.35 0.37
N ALA A 39 0.01 -12.36 1.36
CA ALA A 39 -0.56 -11.17 1.96
C ALA A 39 -0.21 -11.12 3.44
N THR A 40 0.18 -9.95 3.94
CA THR A 40 0.50 -9.75 5.35
C THR A 40 -0.17 -8.48 5.89
N LEU A 41 -0.77 -8.57 7.07
CA LEU A 41 -1.11 -7.43 7.91
C LEU A 41 -0.17 -7.41 9.12
N GLU A 42 0.47 -6.27 9.37
CA GLU A 42 1.31 -6.08 10.55
C GLU A 42 0.83 -4.89 11.36
N ALA A 43 1.02 -4.95 12.68
CA ALA A 43 1.00 -3.78 13.53
C ALA A 43 2.11 -3.77 14.58
N ILE A 44 2.97 -2.74 14.54
CA ILE A 44 4.09 -2.59 15.49
C ILE A 44 3.56 -2.52 16.93
N ARG A 45 2.51 -1.72 17.13
CA ARG A 45 1.77 -1.57 18.38
C ARG A 45 0.28 -1.56 18.08
N SER A 46 -0.47 -2.46 18.73
CA SER A 46 -1.91 -2.65 18.52
C SER A 46 -2.75 -1.39 18.78
N GLY A 47 -2.33 -0.56 19.75
CA GLY A 47 -3.02 0.67 20.16
C GLY A 47 -2.47 1.98 19.57
N PHE A 48 -1.35 1.96 18.83
CA PHE A 48 -0.74 3.19 18.33
C PHE A 48 -1.43 3.68 17.06
N PRO A 49 -1.81 4.98 16.95
CA PRO A 49 -2.26 5.54 15.68
C PRO A 49 -1.07 5.45 14.70
N PHE A 50 -1.29 5.13 13.42
CA PHE A 50 -0.23 4.80 12.44
C PHE A 50 0.39 3.39 12.56
N GLY A 51 -0.29 2.48 13.27
CA GLY A 51 0.26 1.17 13.57
C GLY A 51 0.06 0.11 12.49
N VAL A 52 -0.90 0.23 11.55
CA VAL A 52 -1.29 -0.86 10.65
C VAL A 52 -0.65 -0.73 9.27
N SER A 53 0.00 -1.80 8.84
CA SER A 53 0.63 -1.94 7.53
C SER A 53 0.11 -3.17 6.79
N TYR A 54 -0.19 -3.00 5.51
CA TYR A 54 -0.63 -4.06 4.61
C TYR A 54 0.47 -4.33 3.58
N PHE A 55 0.68 -5.60 3.26
CA PHE A 55 1.64 -6.05 2.26
C PHE A 55 0.97 -7.08 1.36
N VAL A 56 1.17 -6.96 0.06
CA VAL A 56 0.87 -7.99 -0.96
C VAL A 56 2.14 -8.19 -1.76
N GLU A 57 2.74 -9.36 -1.68
CA GLU A 57 4.04 -9.68 -2.30
C GLU A 57 3.83 -10.31 -3.69
N THR A 58 4.36 -9.70 -4.74
CA THR A 58 4.18 -10.22 -6.12
C THR A 58 5.26 -11.20 -6.55
N GLU A 59 6.39 -11.24 -5.84
CA GLU A 59 7.44 -12.25 -6.02
C GLU A 59 7.87 -12.77 -4.63
N PRO A 60 7.39 -13.95 -4.21
CA PRO A 60 7.63 -14.48 -2.87
C PRO A 60 9.06 -14.96 -2.65
N ASP A 61 9.77 -15.40 -3.69
CA ASP A 61 11.11 -15.94 -3.51
C ASP A 61 12.15 -14.82 -3.42
N ALA A 62 12.66 -14.57 -2.22
CA ALA A 62 13.70 -13.56 -2.01
C ALA A 62 14.97 -13.77 -2.86
N LYS A 63 15.21 -14.99 -3.38
CA LYS A 63 16.37 -15.31 -4.22
C LYS A 63 16.15 -14.98 -5.70
N SER A 64 14.90 -14.95 -6.17
CA SER A 64 14.55 -14.54 -7.54
C SER A 64 14.41 -13.02 -7.66
N ARG A 65 14.30 -12.30 -6.52
CA ARG A 65 14.14 -10.84 -6.52
C ARG A 65 15.35 -10.15 -7.14
N PRO A 66 15.16 -9.35 -8.20
CA PRO A 66 16.21 -8.47 -8.68
C PRO A 66 16.60 -7.43 -7.60
N PRO A 67 17.79 -6.83 -7.70
CA PRO A 67 18.19 -5.73 -6.81
C PRO A 67 17.17 -4.60 -6.79
N ALA A 68 16.89 -4.07 -5.59
CA ALA A 68 15.84 -3.08 -5.34
C ALA A 68 15.98 -1.77 -6.14
N ASP A 69 17.20 -1.41 -6.51
CA ASP A 69 17.54 -0.23 -7.30
C ASP A 69 17.32 -0.42 -8.81
N GLN A 70 17.18 -1.67 -9.27
CA GLN A 70 17.02 -2.03 -10.67
C GLN A 70 15.55 -2.23 -11.09
N VAL A 71 14.63 -2.26 -10.13
CA VAL A 71 13.20 -2.45 -10.37
C VAL A 71 12.41 -1.17 -10.31
N PHE A 72 11.31 -1.12 -11.05
CA PHE A 72 10.37 -0.01 -10.94
C PHE A 72 9.90 0.18 -9.50
N TYR A 73 9.96 1.43 -9.05
CA TYR A 73 9.50 1.87 -7.74
C TYR A 73 8.69 3.14 -7.91
N ILE A 74 7.55 3.19 -7.22
CA ILE A 74 6.76 4.40 -7.03
C ILE A 74 6.18 4.40 -5.62
N SER A 75 6.30 5.52 -4.90
CA SER A 75 5.55 5.79 -3.68
C SER A 75 4.63 6.99 -3.87
N LEU A 76 3.47 6.91 -3.22
CA LEU A 76 2.40 7.87 -3.26
C LEU A 76 2.05 8.25 -1.83
N VAL A 77 2.12 9.54 -1.52
CA VAL A 77 1.72 10.10 -0.23
C VAL A 77 0.57 11.09 -0.49
N PRO A 78 -0.60 10.94 0.15
CA PRO A 78 -1.69 11.89 -0.04
C PRO A 78 -1.31 13.28 0.49
N ARG A 79 -1.74 14.31 -0.22
CA ARG A 79 -1.58 15.69 0.24
C ARG A 79 -2.58 15.94 1.35
N PHE A 80 -2.08 16.21 2.56
CA PHE A 80 -2.90 16.51 3.74
C PHE A 80 -3.69 17.83 3.64
N ALA A 81 -3.40 18.65 2.64
CA ALA A 81 -4.06 19.93 2.46
C ALA A 81 -5.04 19.84 1.29
N THR A 82 -6.32 19.63 1.60
CA THR A 82 -7.42 19.80 0.64
C THR A 82 -8.15 21.11 0.94
N GLY A 83 -8.37 21.94 -0.07
CA GLY A 83 -9.13 23.21 0.04
C GLY A 83 -8.27 24.46 0.28
N ILE A 84 -8.87 25.53 0.82
CA ILE A 84 -8.21 26.84 1.05
C ILE A 84 -6.94 26.73 1.92
N VAL A 85 -6.91 25.73 2.81
CA VAL A 85 -5.75 25.41 3.65
C VAL A 85 -4.55 24.93 2.82
N SER A 86 -4.74 24.32 1.64
CA SER A 86 -3.66 23.95 0.73
C SER A 86 -2.98 25.14 0.07
N VAL A 87 -3.74 26.21 -0.18
CA VAL A 87 -3.20 27.43 -0.76
C VAL A 87 -2.33 28.13 0.28
N LEU A 88 -2.81 28.23 1.52
CA LEU A 88 -2.06 28.80 2.63
C LEU A 88 -0.86 27.92 3.01
N SER A 89 -1.01 26.59 3.06
CA SER A 89 0.11 25.70 3.34
C SER A 89 1.16 25.77 2.25
N ARG A 90 0.84 25.89 0.96
CA ARG A 90 1.85 26.08 -0.11
C ARG A 90 2.55 27.43 -0.07
N ILE A 91 1.91 28.46 0.49
CA ILE A 91 2.51 29.79 0.65
C ILE A 91 3.44 29.83 1.88
N PHE A 92 3.11 29.11 2.96
CA PHE A 92 3.84 29.17 4.24
C PHE A 92 4.70 27.94 4.57
N LEU A 93 4.47 26.80 3.93
CA LEU A 93 5.18 25.53 4.10
C LEU A 93 5.57 25.01 2.71
N PHE A 94 6.85 24.66 2.55
CA PHE A 94 7.36 24.01 1.35
C PHE A 94 6.77 22.61 1.21
N GLU A 95 5.51 22.50 0.81
CA GLU A 95 4.89 21.23 0.47
C GLU A 95 5.69 20.64 -0.71
N SER A 96 6.28 19.46 -0.52
CA SER A 96 7.05 18.80 -1.57
C SER A 96 6.16 18.68 -2.83
N ARG A 97 6.65 19.23 -3.95
CA ARG A 97 5.93 19.12 -5.22
C ARG A 97 5.83 17.67 -5.69
N GLY A 98 6.74 16.80 -5.23
CA GLY A 98 6.86 15.43 -5.74
C GLY A 98 7.40 15.42 -7.17
N GLN A 99 7.51 14.22 -7.74
CA GLN A 99 7.84 14.02 -9.15
C GLN A 99 6.57 13.91 -10.00
N SER A 100 6.70 14.21 -11.28
CA SER A 100 5.59 14.23 -12.24
C SER A 100 5.27 12.82 -12.72
N VAL A 101 3.98 12.48 -12.80
CA VAL A 101 3.44 11.24 -13.39
C VAL A 101 2.59 11.52 -14.64
N GLY A 102 2.55 12.77 -15.11
CA GLY A 102 1.85 13.15 -16.34
C GLY A 102 0.35 13.40 -16.16
N ASP A 103 -0.15 13.35 -14.92
CA ASP A 103 -1.55 13.58 -14.57
C ASP A 103 -1.66 14.68 -13.50
N LYS A 104 -1.91 15.92 -13.95
CA LYS A 104 -2.01 17.10 -13.07
C LYS A 104 -3.12 16.99 -12.04
N HIS A 105 -4.21 16.30 -12.36
CA HIS A 105 -5.31 16.12 -11.41
C HIS A 105 -4.86 15.22 -10.27
N PHE A 106 -4.20 14.11 -10.62
CA PHE A 106 -3.70 13.13 -9.66
C PHE A 106 -2.55 13.69 -8.81
N GLU A 107 -1.61 14.42 -9.42
CA GLU A 107 -0.52 15.18 -8.77
C GLU A 107 -1.03 16.28 -7.82
N GLY A 108 -2.23 16.79 -8.07
CA GLY A 108 -2.91 17.72 -7.18
C GLY A 108 -3.35 17.10 -5.85
N ARG A 109 -3.46 15.77 -5.77
CA ARG A 109 -3.93 15.03 -4.59
C ARG A 109 -2.87 14.18 -3.93
N TYR A 110 -1.84 13.76 -4.66
CA TYR A 110 -0.76 12.94 -4.14
C TYR A 110 0.61 13.53 -4.47
N VAL A 111 1.58 13.29 -3.61
CA VAL A 111 3.01 13.51 -3.83
C VAL A 111 3.60 12.18 -4.30
N PHE A 112 4.23 12.18 -5.47
CA PHE A 112 4.86 10.99 -6.03
C PHE A 112 6.38 11.04 -5.83
N ASN A 113 6.96 9.86 -5.62
CA ASN A 113 8.39 9.63 -5.70
C ASN A 113 8.63 8.31 -6.44
N HIS A 114 9.45 8.29 -7.48
CA HIS A 114 9.68 7.15 -8.35
C HIS A 114 11.09 7.17 -8.93
N ASN A 115 11.58 6.01 -9.38
CA ASN A 115 12.88 5.89 -10.04
C ASN A 115 12.82 5.94 -11.58
N SER A 116 11.63 5.93 -12.18
CA SER A 116 11.45 5.99 -13.64
C SER A 116 10.16 6.71 -14.02
N SER A 117 10.27 7.89 -14.62
CA SER A 117 9.11 8.71 -15.01
C SER A 117 8.20 8.02 -16.02
N GLU A 118 8.78 7.36 -17.03
CA GLU A 118 8.02 6.63 -18.05
C GLU A 118 7.19 5.51 -17.43
N GLN A 119 7.78 4.72 -16.53
CA GLN A 119 7.07 3.62 -15.88
C GLN A 119 6.04 4.13 -14.87
N ALA A 120 6.31 5.24 -14.18
CA ALA A 120 5.38 5.86 -13.27
C ALA A 120 4.14 6.40 -14.01
N GLU A 121 4.34 7.09 -15.14
CA GLU A 121 3.26 7.56 -16.01
C GLU A 121 2.44 6.37 -16.53
N ARG A 122 3.10 5.32 -17.03
CA ARG A 122 2.43 4.08 -17.48
C ARG A 122 1.63 3.40 -16.36
N PHE A 123 2.16 3.34 -15.14
CA PHE A 123 1.48 2.75 -14.00
C PHE A 123 0.21 3.53 -13.63
N VAL A 124 0.33 4.86 -13.49
CA VAL A 124 -0.80 5.72 -13.15
C VAL A 124 -1.87 5.68 -14.25
N HIS A 125 -1.50 5.58 -15.52
CA HIS A 125 -2.45 5.50 -16.63
C HIS A 125 -2.92 4.06 -16.94
N TYR A 126 -2.43 3.05 -16.22
CA TYR A 126 -2.87 1.68 -16.42
C TYR A 126 -4.36 1.53 -16.07
N PRO A 127 -5.17 0.80 -16.87
CA PRO A 127 -6.60 0.70 -16.67
C PRO A 127 -7.03 0.36 -15.23
N GLY A 128 -7.81 1.27 -14.64
CA GLY A 128 -8.36 1.16 -13.29
C GLY A 128 -7.36 1.34 -12.13
N VAL A 129 -6.09 1.66 -12.37
CA VAL A 129 -5.13 1.91 -11.26
C VAL A 129 -5.53 3.16 -10.47
N LYS A 130 -5.89 4.26 -11.14
CA LYS A 130 -6.30 5.49 -10.45
C LYS A 130 -7.52 5.28 -9.57
N ASP A 131 -8.55 4.64 -10.10
CA ASP A 131 -9.79 4.37 -9.37
C ASP A 131 -9.52 3.53 -8.11
N ARG A 132 -8.64 2.52 -8.22
CA ARG A 132 -8.24 1.70 -7.07
C ARG A 132 -7.46 2.49 -6.03
N ILE A 133 -6.56 3.39 -6.44
CA ILE A 133 -5.82 4.25 -5.51
C ILE A 133 -6.77 5.24 -4.80
N GLU A 134 -7.74 5.78 -5.53
CA GLU A 134 -8.78 6.64 -4.97
C GLU A 134 -9.65 5.91 -3.96
N ASP A 135 -10.12 4.71 -4.30
CA ASP A 135 -10.90 3.86 -3.41
C ASP A 135 -10.08 3.46 -2.18
N LEU A 136 -8.81 3.09 -2.36
CA LEU A 136 -7.90 2.82 -1.24
C LEU A 136 -7.79 4.04 -0.32
N GLN A 137 -7.63 5.25 -0.88
CA GLN A 137 -7.57 6.48 -0.09
C GLN A 137 -8.89 6.73 0.65
N LYS A 138 -10.02 6.48 0.00
CA LYS A 138 -11.35 6.68 0.59
C LYS A 138 -11.65 5.70 1.73
N TYR A 139 -11.29 4.42 1.57
CA TYR A 139 -11.56 3.39 2.58
C TYR A 139 -10.57 3.46 3.75
N THR A 140 -9.28 3.60 3.43
CA THR A 140 -8.22 3.43 4.43
C THR A 140 -7.73 4.76 4.98
N GLY A 141 -7.80 5.84 4.18
CA GLY A 141 -7.16 7.11 4.50
C GLY A 141 -5.65 6.96 4.65
N PHE A 142 -5.02 6.09 3.84
CA PHE A 142 -3.61 5.74 3.98
C PHE A 142 -2.69 6.97 4.00
N ASN A 143 -1.53 6.84 4.65
CA ASN A 143 -0.50 7.88 4.64
C ASN A 143 0.54 7.64 3.53
N GLU A 144 0.78 6.37 3.20
CA GLU A 144 1.73 6.00 2.16
C GLU A 144 1.26 4.72 1.45
N LEU A 145 1.36 4.72 0.13
CA LEU A 145 1.24 3.56 -0.73
C LEU A 145 2.56 3.42 -1.49
N VAL A 146 3.21 2.27 -1.43
CA VAL A 146 4.45 1.96 -2.12
C VAL A 146 4.21 0.79 -3.05
N VAL A 147 4.66 0.93 -4.29
CA VAL A 147 4.64 -0.12 -5.30
C VAL A 147 6.07 -0.34 -5.76
N ARG A 148 6.51 -1.59 -5.72
CA ARG A 148 7.83 -1.99 -6.24
C ARG A 148 7.70 -3.27 -7.04
N ALA A 149 8.04 -3.21 -8.33
CA ALA A 149 8.04 -4.37 -9.20
C ALA A 149 9.00 -5.46 -8.68
N GLY A 150 8.59 -6.73 -8.76
CA GLY A 150 9.35 -7.86 -8.19
C GLY A 150 9.41 -7.89 -6.66
N TYR A 151 8.64 -7.06 -5.97
CA TYR A 151 8.50 -7.11 -4.50
C TYR A 151 7.02 -7.11 -4.11
N GLY A 152 6.25 -6.15 -4.62
CA GLY A 152 4.81 -6.06 -4.44
C GLY A 152 4.32 -4.67 -4.06
N VAL A 153 3.22 -4.64 -3.31
CA VAL A 153 2.51 -3.42 -2.90
C VAL A 153 2.44 -3.36 -1.38
N TYR A 154 2.74 -2.19 -0.84
CA TYR A 154 2.70 -1.88 0.59
C TYR A 154 1.82 -0.67 0.84
N LEU A 155 1.00 -0.72 1.89
CA LEU A 155 0.16 0.40 2.31
C LEU A 155 0.26 0.62 3.81
N SER A 156 0.49 1.87 4.22
CA SER A 156 0.49 2.30 5.62
C SER A 156 -0.80 3.05 5.95
N GLN A 157 -1.56 2.55 6.91
CA GLN A 157 -2.81 3.16 7.34
C GLN A 157 -2.65 3.88 8.69
N PRO A 158 -3.10 5.15 8.83
CA PRO A 158 -3.02 5.92 10.07
C PRO A 158 -4.03 5.49 11.15
N LYS A 159 -4.24 4.18 11.34
CA LYS A 159 -5.23 3.64 12.29
C LYS A 159 -4.56 2.64 13.23
N SER A 160 -5.07 2.55 14.46
CA SER A 160 -4.66 1.49 15.38
C SER A 160 -5.32 0.16 14.97
N PHE A 161 -4.64 -0.95 15.23
CA PHE A 161 -5.22 -2.28 15.00
C PHE A 161 -6.53 -2.45 15.77
N ASN A 162 -6.59 -1.96 17.02
CA ASN A 162 -7.77 -2.04 17.87
C ASN A 162 -9.00 -1.37 17.24
N GLN A 163 -8.82 -0.27 16.51
CA GLN A 163 -9.90 0.47 15.85
C GLN A 163 -10.09 0.11 14.37
N LEU A 164 -9.28 -0.80 13.82
CA LEU A 164 -9.40 -1.21 12.43
C LEU A 164 -10.77 -1.83 12.15
N ASP A 165 -11.44 -1.40 11.08
CA ASP A 165 -12.71 -2.00 10.68
C ASP A 165 -12.42 -3.22 9.78
N LEU A 166 -13.14 -4.33 9.99
CA LEU A 166 -12.95 -5.56 9.24
C LEU A 166 -13.36 -5.39 7.77
N ASP A 167 -14.38 -4.60 7.48
CA ASP A 167 -14.82 -4.36 6.10
C ASP A 167 -13.83 -3.46 5.36
N VAL A 168 -13.27 -2.45 6.05
CA VAL A 168 -12.16 -1.65 5.51
C VAL A 168 -10.94 -2.51 5.23
N CYS A 169 -10.60 -3.44 6.13
CA CYS A 169 -9.50 -4.37 5.95
C CYS A 169 -9.71 -5.28 4.73
N ARG A 170 -10.92 -5.83 4.56
CA ARG A 170 -11.29 -6.67 3.41
C ARG A 170 -11.15 -5.93 2.09
N GLU A 171 -11.71 -4.72 2.01
CA GLU A 171 -11.62 -3.91 0.78
C GLU A 171 -10.18 -3.45 0.51
N ALA A 172 -9.41 -3.10 1.55
CA ALA A 172 -8.01 -2.74 1.40
C ALA A 172 -7.21 -3.90 0.80
N PHE A 173 -7.37 -5.11 1.33
CA PHE A 173 -6.70 -6.29 0.77
C PHE A 173 -7.13 -6.55 -0.66
N ARG A 174 -8.45 -6.58 -0.96
CA ARG A 174 -8.94 -6.78 -2.33
C ARG A 174 -8.29 -5.82 -3.32
N LEU A 175 -8.32 -4.52 -3.03
CA LEU A 175 -7.76 -3.47 -3.90
C LEU A 175 -6.23 -3.60 -4.03
N LEU A 176 -5.52 -3.93 -2.94
CA LEU A 176 -4.07 -4.18 -2.97
C LEU A 176 -3.72 -5.42 -3.79
N GLY A 177 -4.54 -6.48 -3.72
CA GLY A 177 -4.40 -7.68 -4.54
C GLY A 177 -4.55 -7.38 -6.03
N GLU A 178 -5.56 -6.59 -6.40
CA GLU A 178 -5.77 -6.16 -7.78
C GLU A 178 -4.62 -5.26 -8.29
N LEU A 179 -4.10 -4.36 -7.45
CA LEU A 179 -2.90 -3.59 -7.78
C LEU A 179 -1.66 -4.49 -7.90
N GLY A 180 -1.52 -5.47 -7.01
CA GLY A 180 -0.47 -6.48 -7.07
C GLY A 180 -0.49 -7.25 -8.38
N GLN A 181 -1.67 -7.66 -8.85
CA GLN A 181 -1.85 -8.31 -10.14
C GLN A 181 -1.37 -7.42 -11.31
N VAL A 182 -1.73 -6.13 -11.31
CA VAL A 182 -1.24 -5.19 -12.33
C VAL A 182 0.28 -5.07 -12.31
N VAL A 183 0.88 -4.98 -11.12
CA VAL A 183 2.34 -4.89 -10.95
C VAL A 183 3.00 -6.16 -11.47
N PHE A 184 2.43 -7.32 -11.15
CA PHE A 184 2.93 -8.61 -11.59
C PHE A 184 2.86 -8.77 -13.12
N ASP A 185 1.70 -8.47 -13.73
CA ASP A 185 1.46 -8.72 -15.15
C ASP A 185 2.15 -7.71 -16.07
N ALA A 186 2.25 -6.44 -15.67
CA ALA A 186 2.68 -5.36 -16.57
C ALA A 186 4.04 -4.74 -16.21
N PHE A 187 4.55 -4.99 -15.00
CA PHE A 187 5.76 -4.33 -14.50
C PHE A 187 6.80 -5.28 -13.93
N SER A 188 6.52 -6.59 -13.81
CA SER A 188 7.52 -7.56 -13.38
C SER A 188 8.71 -7.64 -14.36
N PRO A 189 9.93 -7.87 -13.84
CA PRO A 189 11.15 -7.96 -14.66
C PRO A 189 11.06 -9.01 -15.76
N ASP A 190 10.43 -10.15 -15.45
CA ASP A 190 10.36 -11.32 -16.34
C ASP A 190 9.44 -11.11 -17.55
N VAL A 191 8.52 -10.15 -17.49
CA VAL A 191 7.63 -9.79 -18.62
C VAL A 191 8.42 -9.06 -19.73
N ARG A 192 9.66 -8.65 -19.47
CA ARG A 192 10.56 -7.99 -20.43
C ARG A 192 11.61 -8.92 -21.06
N ALA A 193 11.56 -10.22 -20.78
CA ALA A 193 12.45 -11.22 -21.39
C ALA A 193 11.86 -11.79 -22.69
#